data_AF-A0A1I5INJ4-F1
#
_entry.id   AF-A0A1I5INJ4-F1
#
_cell.length_a   1.000
_cell.length_b   1.000
_cell.length_c   1.000
_cell.angle_alpha   90.00
_cell.angle_beta   90.00
_cell.angle_gamma   90.00
#
_symmetry.space_group_name_H-M   'P 1'
#
loop_
_entity.id
_entity.type
_entity.pdbx_description
1 polymer ?
#
loop_
_entity_poly.entity_id
_entity_poly.type
_entity_poly.pdbx_seq_one_letter_code
_entity_poly.pdbx_strand_id
1 'polypeptide(L)'
;METKAAMQQVINSLTATTSPNDTDILQLHNNAGLPSSKVTVGGLKGKMAETIHRRTRLTNFDLNVLKQAVIDQNLEKYGLKVGDQKTINGHTYVIAGLNCMKGTHNYRATANHVGLIVIPHTTQAWNASGKTNEGADGRGEGYLNSDLHYYLENTLLPLVETDLGASNLIGHAKILTNAVNTTGTNRLGSATGCSSGWTWEQDCKICALSEVQVYGSIVWSSSGYDTGEACRQLDVFRVYNHTEIFGNEYPWLRDVVSASDAARAYGHGGAIYTAASLALHVAALILFK
;
A
#
# COMPACT_ATOMS: atom_id res chain seq x y z
N MET A 1 37.15 -57.08 24.07
CA MET A 1 36.82 -56.69 22.67
C MET A 1 35.40 -56.15 22.53
N GLU A 2 34.45 -56.55 23.38
CA GLU A 2 33.03 -56.15 23.29
C GLU A 2 32.74 -54.67 23.63
N THR A 3 33.49 -54.05 24.54
CA THR A 3 33.26 -52.66 24.97
C THR A 3 33.56 -51.61 23.90
N LYS A 4 34.56 -51.85 23.04
CA LYS A 4 34.94 -50.90 21.98
C LYS A 4 33.94 -50.92 20.83
N ALA A 5 33.36 -52.09 20.53
CA ALA A 5 32.32 -52.25 19.52
C ALA A 5 31.00 -51.60 19.96
N ALA A 6 30.61 -51.78 21.22
CA ALA A 6 29.43 -51.12 21.79
C ALA A 6 29.59 -49.59 21.80
N MET A 7 30.76 -49.09 22.18
CA MET A 7 31.05 -47.66 22.19
C MET A 7 31.08 -47.08 20.77
N GLN A 8 31.58 -47.82 19.78
CA GLN A 8 31.53 -47.41 18.38
C GLN A 8 30.11 -47.42 17.81
N GLN A 9 29.24 -48.35 18.22
CA GLN A 9 27.82 -48.33 17.86
C GLN A 9 27.10 -47.10 18.43
N VAL A 10 27.38 -46.75 19.68
CA VAL A 10 26.83 -45.54 20.32
C VAL A 10 27.33 -44.29 19.58
N ILE A 11 28.63 -44.20 19.29
CA ILE A 11 29.20 -43.09 18.50
C ILE A 11 28.54 -43.01 17.12
N ASN A 12 28.42 -44.15 16.40
CA ASN A 12 27.80 -44.18 15.08
C ASN A 12 26.32 -43.75 15.10
N SER A 13 25.58 -44.10 16.16
CA SER A 13 24.20 -43.63 16.35
C SER A 13 24.09 -42.15 16.70
N LEU A 14 25.12 -41.58 17.34
CA LEU A 14 25.19 -40.15 17.66
C LEU A 14 25.65 -39.31 16.47
N THR A 15 26.48 -39.88 15.59
CA THR A 15 26.96 -39.21 14.36
C THR A 15 26.03 -39.37 13.16
N ALA A 16 25.00 -40.22 13.25
CA ALA A 16 23.95 -40.33 12.24
C ALA A 16 22.95 -39.17 12.37
N THR A 17 23.43 -37.93 12.27
CA THR A 17 22.57 -36.74 12.22
C THR A 17 22.01 -36.59 10.82
N THR A 18 20.93 -37.30 10.51
CA THR A 18 19.98 -36.78 9.52
C THR A 18 19.39 -35.50 10.10
N SER A 19 19.33 -34.43 9.31
CA SER A 19 18.61 -33.21 9.71
C SER A 19 17.23 -33.60 10.25
N PRO A 20 16.79 -33.02 11.38
CA PRO A 20 15.51 -33.39 11.97
C PRO A 20 14.35 -33.18 10.98
N ASN A 21 13.54 -34.23 10.81
CA ASN A 21 12.36 -34.25 9.95
C ASN A 21 11.16 -33.66 10.71
N ASP A 22 10.09 -33.30 9.99
CA ASP A 22 8.95 -32.60 10.60
C ASP A 22 8.19 -33.41 11.67
N THR A 23 8.34 -34.74 11.66
CA THR A 23 7.75 -35.65 12.64
C THR A 23 8.59 -35.85 13.90
N ASP A 24 9.84 -35.39 13.91
CA ASP A 24 10.75 -35.61 15.03
C ASP A 24 10.29 -34.86 16.28
N ILE A 25 10.38 -35.51 17.44
CA ILE A 25 9.92 -34.96 18.72
C ILE A 25 11.10 -34.33 19.45
N LEU A 26 11.03 -33.03 19.69
CA LEU A 26 11.92 -32.31 20.59
C LEU A 26 11.32 -32.33 22.01
N GLN A 27 12.12 -32.82 22.96
CA GLN A 27 11.80 -32.73 24.38
C GLN A 27 12.37 -31.42 24.93
N LEU A 28 11.51 -30.58 25.49
CA LEU A 28 11.96 -29.43 26.26
C LEU A 28 12.21 -29.89 27.70
N HIS A 29 13.47 -30.01 28.08
CA HIS A 29 13.84 -30.27 29.47
C HIS A 29 13.87 -28.92 30.21
N ASN A 30 12.96 -28.73 31.16
CA ASN A 30 13.18 -27.74 32.21
C ASN A 30 13.80 -28.47 33.41
N ASN A 31 14.85 -27.92 34.00
CA ASN A 31 15.53 -28.49 35.18
C ASN A 31 14.66 -28.46 36.46
N ALA A 32 13.34 -28.34 36.34
CA ALA A 32 12.43 -27.99 37.43
C ALA A 32 11.32 -29.02 37.69
N GLY A 33 11.41 -30.24 37.14
CA GLY A 33 10.44 -31.30 37.46
C GLY A 33 9.01 -31.04 36.97
N LEU A 34 8.82 -30.10 36.06
CA LEU A 34 7.55 -29.90 35.35
C LEU A 34 7.47 -30.90 34.18
N PRO A 35 6.27 -31.35 33.78
CA PRO A 35 6.13 -32.36 32.74
C PRO A 35 6.81 -31.91 31.44
N SER A 36 7.70 -32.76 30.91
CA SER A 36 8.37 -32.52 29.63
C SER A 36 7.31 -32.39 28.54
N SER A 37 7.11 -31.19 28.01
CA SER A 37 6.25 -30.99 26.86
C SER A 37 6.98 -31.46 25.61
N LYS A 38 6.38 -32.43 24.90
CA LYS A 38 6.86 -32.92 23.62
C LYS A 38 6.32 -32.00 22.52
N VAL A 39 7.21 -31.46 21.69
CA VAL A 39 6.82 -30.65 20.53
C VAL A 39 7.46 -31.24 19.29
N THR A 40 6.73 -31.33 18.19
CA THR A 40 7.30 -31.78 16.91
C THR A 40 8.11 -30.66 16.24
N VAL A 41 9.16 -31.02 15.52
CA VAL A 41 9.94 -30.09 14.71
C VAL A 41 9.06 -29.37 13.69
N GLY A 42 8.13 -30.08 13.03
CA GLY A 42 7.16 -29.49 12.11
C GLY A 42 6.20 -28.51 12.79
N GLY A 43 5.76 -28.81 14.01
CA GLY A 43 4.93 -27.91 14.80
C GLY A 43 5.65 -26.62 15.19
N LEU A 44 6.95 -26.70 15.53
CA LEU A 44 7.80 -25.53 15.78
C LEU A 44 8.06 -24.72 14.51
N LYS A 45 8.40 -25.38 13.39
CA LYS A 45 8.55 -24.71 12.09
C LYS A 45 7.28 -23.96 11.70
N GLY A 46 6.11 -24.58 11.85
CA GLY A 46 4.81 -23.94 11.59
C GLY A 46 4.57 -22.71 12.47
N LYS A 47 4.75 -22.82 13.79
CA LYS A 47 4.61 -21.69 14.72
C LYS A 47 5.63 -20.58 14.48
N MET A 48 6.88 -20.93 14.14
CA MET A 48 7.91 -19.95 13.78
C MET A 48 7.56 -19.27 12.46
N ALA A 49 7.11 -20.00 11.45
CA ALA A 49 6.67 -19.44 10.18
C ALA A 49 5.50 -18.48 10.37
N GLU A 50 4.50 -18.84 11.19
CA GLU A 50 3.38 -17.97 11.55
C GLU A 50 3.84 -16.70 12.30
N THR A 51 4.79 -16.86 13.25
CA THR A 51 5.35 -15.74 14.01
C THR A 51 6.19 -14.81 13.13
N ILE A 52 7.03 -15.36 12.25
CA ILE A 52 7.82 -14.62 11.26
C ILE A 52 6.90 -13.92 10.28
N HIS A 53 5.88 -14.61 9.76
CA HIS A 53 4.89 -14.04 8.88
C HIS A 53 4.13 -12.89 9.55
N ARG A 54 3.81 -12.98 10.84
CA ARG A 54 3.22 -11.84 11.58
C ARG A 54 4.20 -10.68 11.76
N ARG A 55 5.49 -10.95 11.98
CA ARG A 55 6.50 -9.94 12.33
C ARG A 55 7.20 -9.27 11.15
N THR A 56 7.25 -9.91 9.98
CA THR A 56 7.99 -9.42 8.81
C THR A 56 7.04 -9.24 7.64
N ARG A 57 7.17 -8.12 6.91
CA ARG A 57 6.44 -7.93 5.65
C ARG A 57 7.05 -8.83 4.58
N LEU A 58 6.22 -9.53 3.82
CA LEU A 58 6.70 -10.18 2.60
C LEU A 58 7.11 -9.08 1.62
N THR A 59 8.31 -9.19 1.05
CA THR A 59 8.85 -8.21 0.10
C THR A 59 8.69 -8.62 -1.36
N ASN A 60 8.18 -9.84 -1.59
CA ASN A 60 7.92 -10.37 -2.92
C ASN A 60 6.83 -11.43 -2.89
N PHE A 61 5.56 -11.02 -2.89
CA PHE A 61 4.44 -11.96 -3.03
C PHE A 61 4.28 -12.48 -4.47
N ASP A 62 3.57 -13.59 -4.63
CA ASP A 62 3.19 -14.16 -5.92
C ASP A 62 1.84 -13.58 -6.38
N LEU A 63 1.77 -13.09 -7.63
CA LEU A 63 0.56 -12.47 -8.17
C LEU A 63 -0.60 -13.44 -8.38
N ASN A 64 -0.33 -14.69 -8.75
CA ASN A 64 -1.37 -15.71 -8.90
C ASN A 64 -1.96 -16.09 -7.54
N VAL A 65 -1.11 -16.16 -6.51
CA VAL A 65 -1.55 -16.35 -5.12
C VAL A 65 -2.40 -15.17 -4.66
N LEU A 66 -2.01 -13.93 -4.97
CA LEU A 66 -2.79 -12.74 -4.66
C LEU A 66 -4.17 -12.75 -5.35
N LYS A 67 -4.23 -13.11 -6.64
CA LYS A 67 -5.51 -13.27 -7.38
C LYS A 67 -6.42 -14.28 -6.70
N GLN A 68 -5.89 -15.44 -6.33
CA GLN A 68 -6.70 -16.44 -5.64
C GLN A 68 -7.19 -15.93 -4.28
N ALA A 69 -6.35 -15.18 -3.54
CA ALA A 69 -6.74 -14.57 -2.28
C ALA A 69 -7.85 -13.51 -2.45
N VAL A 70 -7.88 -12.79 -3.57
CA VAL A 70 -8.98 -11.86 -3.91
C VAL A 70 -10.28 -12.61 -4.20
N ILE A 71 -10.21 -13.69 -4.99
CA ILE A 71 -11.37 -14.53 -5.31
C ILE A 71 -11.99 -15.10 -4.03
N ASP A 72 -11.15 -15.68 -3.17
CA ASP A 72 -11.54 -16.29 -1.90
C ASP A 72 -11.85 -15.26 -0.81
N GLN A 73 -11.54 -13.98 -1.05
CA GLN A 73 -11.67 -12.88 -0.10
C GLN A 73 -10.95 -13.14 1.23
N ASN A 74 -9.75 -13.72 1.16
CA ASN A 74 -9.01 -14.10 2.35
C ASN A 74 -7.50 -14.07 2.09
N LEU A 75 -6.84 -12.96 2.45
CA LEU A 75 -5.39 -12.82 2.31
C LEU A 75 -4.63 -13.80 3.22
N GLU A 76 -5.06 -13.94 4.47
CA GLU A 76 -4.36 -14.73 5.49
C GLU A 76 -4.29 -16.22 5.16
N LYS A 77 -5.34 -16.77 4.53
CA LYS A 77 -5.36 -18.15 4.02
C LYS A 77 -4.19 -18.44 3.08
N TYR A 78 -3.72 -17.43 2.35
CA TYR A 78 -2.62 -17.52 1.40
C TYR A 78 -1.30 -17.00 1.95
N GLY A 79 -1.22 -16.73 3.26
CA GLY A 79 -0.04 -16.14 3.88
C GLY A 79 0.28 -14.75 3.36
N LEU A 80 -0.76 -13.97 3.03
CA LEU A 80 -0.66 -12.56 2.64
C LEU A 80 -1.31 -11.68 3.70
N LYS A 81 -0.81 -10.44 3.84
CA LYS A 81 -1.39 -9.43 4.73
C LYS A 81 -1.18 -8.02 4.18
N VAL A 82 -1.86 -7.05 4.78
CA VAL A 82 -1.61 -5.63 4.49
C VAL A 82 -0.15 -5.27 4.75
N GLY A 83 0.40 -4.39 3.92
CA GLY A 83 1.80 -3.99 3.95
C GLY A 83 2.77 -4.97 3.27
N ASP A 84 2.36 -6.19 2.93
CA ASP A 84 3.17 -7.03 2.05
C ASP A 84 3.33 -6.35 0.68
N GLN A 85 4.51 -6.49 0.09
CA GLN A 85 4.90 -5.77 -1.10
C GLN A 85 5.52 -6.66 -2.17
N LYS A 86 5.54 -6.15 -3.40
CA LYS A 86 6.23 -6.74 -4.54
C LYS A 86 6.77 -5.62 -5.41
N THR A 87 8.01 -5.75 -5.89
CA THR A 87 8.58 -4.81 -6.87
C THR A 87 8.63 -5.47 -8.24
N ILE A 88 8.12 -4.78 -9.26
CA ILE A 88 8.15 -5.18 -10.68
C ILE A 88 8.62 -3.97 -11.47
N ASN A 89 9.63 -4.15 -12.33
CA ASN A 89 10.13 -3.09 -13.23
C ASN A 89 10.43 -1.73 -12.56
N GLY A 90 10.84 -1.74 -11.29
CA GLY A 90 11.13 -0.52 -10.51
C GLY A 90 9.93 0.05 -9.74
N HIS A 91 8.72 -0.45 -9.95
CA HIS A 91 7.53 -0.05 -9.21
C HIS A 91 7.26 -0.99 -8.04
N THR A 92 7.13 -0.45 -6.84
CA THR A 92 6.73 -1.19 -5.65
C THR A 92 5.22 -1.15 -5.47
N TYR A 93 4.61 -2.33 -5.34
CA TYR A 93 3.18 -2.53 -5.10
C TYR A 93 2.99 -3.02 -3.67
N VAL A 94 2.25 -2.27 -2.85
CA VAL A 94 1.98 -2.60 -1.45
C VAL A 94 0.52 -2.92 -1.24
N ILE A 95 0.22 -4.03 -0.56
CA ILE A 95 -1.17 -4.43 -0.23
C ILE A 95 -1.78 -3.43 0.75
N ALA A 96 -2.77 -2.67 0.28
CA ALA A 96 -3.45 -1.62 1.03
C ALA A 96 -4.65 -2.14 1.85
N GLY A 97 -5.27 -3.23 1.40
CA GLY A 97 -6.45 -3.83 2.02
C GLY A 97 -7.34 -4.56 1.01
N LEU A 98 -8.08 -5.54 1.48
CA LEU A 98 -9.05 -6.27 0.67
C LEU A 98 -10.35 -5.47 0.55
N ASN A 99 -10.95 -5.45 -0.63
CA ASN A 99 -12.23 -4.80 -0.94
C ASN A 99 -12.28 -3.34 -0.52
N CYS A 100 -11.14 -2.65 -0.67
CA CYS A 100 -10.96 -1.38 -0.01
C CYS A 100 -11.89 -0.27 -0.51
N MET A 101 -12.40 -0.40 -1.73
CA MET A 101 -13.37 0.51 -2.36
C MET A 101 -14.70 -0.19 -2.69
N LYS A 102 -14.94 -1.39 -2.13
CA LYS A 102 -16.21 -2.10 -2.29
C LYS A 102 -17.20 -1.58 -1.27
N GLY A 103 -18.46 -1.41 -1.67
CA GLY A 103 -19.52 -0.94 -0.76
C GLY A 103 -19.54 0.56 -0.45
N THR A 104 -18.58 1.37 -0.95
CA THR A 104 -18.31 2.72 -0.41
C THR A 104 -19.30 3.81 -0.83
N HIS A 105 -19.94 3.72 -2.00
CA HIS A 105 -20.92 4.69 -2.52
C HIS A 105 -21.74 4.11 -3.69
N ASN A 106 -22.65 4.91 -4.28
CA ASN A 106 -23.54 4.46 -5.37
C ASN A 106 -22.80 4.00 -6.64
N TYR A 107 -21.57 4.50 -6.86
CA TYR A 107 -20.72 4.23 -8.04
C TYR A 107 -19.43 3.46 -7.70
N ARG A 108 -19.49 2.69 -6.61
CA ARG A 108 -18.39 1.90 -6.05
C ARG A 108 -17.87 0.79 -6.97
N ALA A 109 -16.67 0.29 -6.67
CA ALA A 109 -16.23 -0.99 -7.19
C ALA A 109 -17.20 -2.11 -6.74
N THR A 110 -17.62 -2.95 -7.68
CA THR A 110 -18.56 -4.06 -7.43
C THR A 110 -17.87 -5.40 -7.31
N ALA A 111 -16.77 -5.60 -8.04
CA ALA A 111 -15.95 -6.80 -8.00
C ALA A 111 -15.15 -6.89 -6.69
N ASN A 112 -14.83 -8.14 -6.29
CA ASN A 112 -13.81 -8.37 -5.29
C ASN A 112 -12.46 -7.86 -5.81
N HIS A 113 -11.71 -7.19 -4.96
CA HIS A 113 -10.41 -6.65 -5.31
C HIS A 113 -9.52 -6.55 -4.07
N VAL A 114 -8.23 -6.34 -4.30
CA VAL A 114 -7.29 -5.82 -3.32
C VAL A 114 -6.83 -4.44 -3.78
N GLY A 115 -6.78 -3.48 -2.87
CA GLY A 115 -6.12 -2.21 -3.13
C GLY A 115 -4.61 -2.42 -3.12
N LEU A 116 -3.93 -1.95 -4.16
CA LEU A 116 -2.48 -1.86 -4.18
C LEU A 116 -2.08 -0.38 -4.22
N ILE A 117 -1.13 0.00 -3.36
CA ILE A 117 -0.44 1.28 -3.49
C ILE A 117 0.75 1.04 -4.41
N VAL A 118 0.79 1.74 -5.55
CA VAL A 118 1.95 1.74 -6.46
C VAL A 118 2.88 2.91 -6.13
N ILE A 119 4.18 2.63 -6.07
CA ILE A 119 5.26 3.58 -5.80
C ILE A 119 6.33 3.39 -6.89
N PRO A 120 6.46 4.29 -7.88
CA PRO A 120 7.30 4.05 -9.04
C PRO A 120 8.81 4.26 -8.85
N HIS A 121 9.26 4.74 -7.68
CA HIS A 121 10.68 5.04 -7.37
C HIS A 121 11.40 5.80 -8.48
N THR A 122 10.76 6.85 -8.99
CA THR A 122 11.29 7.66 -10.09
C THR A 122 11.99 8.91 -9.57
N THR A 123 13.12 9.24 -10.19
CA THR A 123 13.80 10.53 -10.00
C THR A 123 13.35 11.56 -11.05
N GLN A 124 12.43 11.19 -11.94
CA GLN A 124 11.88 12.10 -12.94
C GLN A 124 10.74 12.89 -12.32
N ALA A 125 10.79 14.21 -12.48
CA ALA A 125 9.73 15.08 -12.02
C ALA A 125 8.46 14.86 -12.86
N TRP A 126 7.31 14.69 -12.20
CA TRP A 126 6.01 14.49 -12.87
C TRP A 126 5.33 15.81 -13.27
N ASN A 127 5.85 16.95 -12.81
CA ASN A 127 5.27 18.28 -12.99
C ASN A 127 5.88 19.04 -14.18
N ALA A 128 5.47 18.71 -15.41
CA ALA A 128 5.97 19.38 -16.60
C ALA A 128 5.65 20.90 -16.62
N SER A 129 4.50 21.31 -16.09
CA SER A 129 4.05 22.71 -16.07
C SER A 129 4.31 23.40 -14.71
N GLY A 130 4.70 22.64 -13.69
CA GLY A 130 4.88 23.14 -12.32
C GLY A 130 3.59 23.55 -11.62
N LYS A 131 2.42 23.18 -12.16
CA LYS A 131 1.12 23.59 -11.61
C LYS A 131 0.41 22.42 -10.94
N THR A 132 -0.08 22.69 -9.73
CA THR A 132 -0.87 21.77 -8.93
C THR A 132 -2.35 21.91 -9.24
N ASN A 133 -2.95 23.09 -9.00
CA ASN A 133 -4.42 23.24 -8.98
C ASN A 133 -4.95 24.41 -9.82
N GLU A 134 -4.13 25.41 -10.18
CA GLU A 134 -4.49 26.53 -11.08
C GLU A 134 -4.63 26.15 -12.57
N GLY A 135 -4.44 24.87 -12.86
CA GLY A 135 -4.57 24.33 -14.20
C GLY A 135 -3.32 24.38 -15.04
N ALA A 136 -2.84 23.18 -15.33
CA ALA A 136 -1.67 22.89 -16.13
C ALA A 136 -2.04 22.81 -17.62
N ASP A 137 -1.22 23.41 -18.48
CA ASP A 137 -1.28 23.26 -19.95
C ASP A 137 -2.67 23.43 -20.59
N GLY A 138 -3.51 24.31 -20.05
CA GLY A 138 -4.86 24.56 -20.58
C GLY A 138 -5.91 23.50 -20.24
N ARG A 139 -5.61 22.53 -19.37
CA ARG A 139 -6.52 21.44 -18.97
C ARG A 139 -7.70 21.90 -18.09
N GLY A 140 -7.63 23.09 -17.49
CA GLY A 140 -8.60 23.56 -16.48
C GLY A 140 -8.07 23.39 -15.07
N GLU A 141 -8.87 23.65 -14.04
CA GLU A 141 -8.41 23.74 -12.64
C GLU A 141 -8.69 22.48 -11.81
N GLY A 142 -8.12 22.40 -10.61
CA GLY A 142 -8.32 21.32 -9.65
C GLY A 142 -7.45 20.08 -9.93
N TYR A 143 -7.51 19.11 -9.01
CA TYR A 143 -6.73 17.86 -9.10
C TYR A 143 -6.98 17.11 -10.41
N LEU A 144 -8.22 17.07 -10.92
CA LEU A 144 -8.57 16.44 -12.19
C LEU A 144 -7.70 16.94 -13.35
N ASN A 145 -7.29 18.21 -13.31
CA ASN A 145 -6.55 18.84 -14.40
C ASN A 145 -5.07 19.11 -14.05
N SER A 146 -4.63 18.59 -12.88
CA SER A 146 -3.27 18.72 -12.37
C SER A 146 -2.25 17.93 -13.18
N ASP A 147 -0.97 18.33 -13.09
CA ASP A 147 0.15 17.52 -13.62
C ASP A 147 0.22 16.13 -12.96
N LEU A 148 -0.14 16.02 -11.68
CA LEU A 148 -0.11 14.75 -10.95
C LEU A 148 -1.11 13.76 -11.54
N HIS A 149 -2.37 14.18 -11.73
CA HIS A 149 -3.39 13.31 -12.32
C HIS A 149 -3.03 12.95 -13.77
N TYR A 150 -2.53 13.91 -14.55
CA TYR A 150 -2.07 13.65 -15.90
C TYR A 150 -0.95 12.62 -15.97
N TYR A 151 0.07 12.75 -15.12
CA TYR A 151 1.17 11.77 -15.01
C TYR A 151 0.66 10.38 -14.63
N LEU A 152 -0.25 10.30 -13.66
CA LEU A 152 -0.82 9.02 -13.22
C LEU A 152 -1.52 8.31 -14.38
N GLU A 153 -2.39 8.99 -15.11
CA GLU A 153 -3.18 8.39 -16.19
C GLU A 153 -2.33 8.10 -17.44
N ASN A 154 -1.43 9.01 -17.83
CA ASN A 154 -0.75 8.94 -19.13
C ASN A 154 0.65 8.31 -19.06
N THR A 155 1.25 8.21 -17.87
CA THR A 155 2.59 7.65 -17.69
C THR A 155 2.57 6.43 -16.77
N LEU A 156 2.03 6.56 -15.56
CA LEU A 156 2.13 5.48 -14.57
C LEU A 156 1.16 4.33 -14.87
N LEU A 157 -0.10 4.61 -15.23
CA LEU A 157 -1.10 3.58 -15.50
C LEU A 157 -0.68 2.60 -16.62
N PRO A 158 -0.17 3.04 -17.80
CA PRO A 158 0.32 2.11 -18.82
C PRO A 158 1.43 1.17 -18.34
N LEU A 159 2.32 1.67 -17.47
CA LEU A 159 3.38 0.86 -16.86
C LEU A 159 2.81 -0.16 -15.86
N VAL A 160 1.85 0.26 -15.04
CA VAL A 160 1.14 -0.64 -14.12
C VAL A 160 0.34 -1.71 -14.87
N GLU A 161 -0.31 -1.35 -15.97
CA GLU A 161 -1.03 -2.28 -16.85
C GLU A 161 -0.08 -3.30 -17.49
N THR A 162 1.16 -2.90 -17.75
CA THR A 162 2.23 -3.81 -18.22
C THR A 162 2.67 -4.76 -17.11
N ASP A 163 2.88 -4.25 -15.89
CA ASP A 163 3.40 -5.03 -14.76
C ASP A 163 2.39 -6.05 -14.23
N LEU A 164 1.12 -5.65 -14.14
CA LEU A 164 0.06 -6.43 -13.49
C LEU A 164 -0.92 -7.06 -14.48
N GLY A 165 -0.86 -6.67 -15.75
CA GLY A 165 -1.82 -7.04 -16.79
C GLY A 165 -3.11 -6.22 -16.68
N ALA A 166 -3.40 -5.43 -17.71
CA ALA A 166 -4.57 -4.52 -17.76
C ALA A 166 -5.91 -5.18 -17.40
N SER A 167 -6.10 -6.45 -17.77
CA SER A 167 -7.33 -7.20 -17.47
C SER A 167 -7.53 -7.51 -15.99
N ASN A 168 -6.48 -7.41 -15.17
CA ASN A 168 -6.51 -7.63 -13.72
C ASN A 168 -6.74 -6.32 -12.94
N LEU A 169 -6.82 -5.18 -13.62
CA LEU A 169 -7.18 -3.91 -13.01
C LEU A 169 -8.68 -3.66 -13.16
N ILE A 170 -9.27 -3.00 -12.17
CA ILE A 170 -10.65 -2.51 -12.25
C ILE A 170 -10.67 -1.00 -12.02
N GLY A 171 -11.44 -0.30 -12.86
CA GLY A 171 -11.79 1.09 -12.58
C GLY A 171 -12.99 1.17 -11.65
N HIS A 172 -13.11 2.31 -10.97
CA HIS A 172 -14.31 2.67 -10.23
C HIS A 172 -14.51 4.18 -10.29
N ALA A 173 -15.71 4.65 -9.97
CA ALA A 173 -15.93 6.09 -10.00
C ALA A 173 -15.24 6.79 -8.83
N LYS A 174 -14.65 7.95 -9.08
CA LYS A 174 -14.02 8.80 -8.06
C LYS A 174 -14.54 10.24 -8.13
N ILE A 175 -14.55 10.91 -6.99
CA ILE A 175 -14.81 12.34 -6.92
C ILE A 175 -13.49 13.07 -7.09
N LEU A 176 -13.34 13.79 -8.19
CA LEU A 176 -12.14 14.59 -8.46
C LEU A 176 -12.51 16.07 -8.51
N THR A 177 -11.69 16.90 -7.88
CA THR A 177 -11.82 18.36 -7.91
C THR A 177 -11.58 18.87 -9.32
N ASN A 178 -12.51 19.68 -9.85
CA ASN A 178 -12.46 20.21 -11.22
C ASN A 178 -12.50 21.74 -11.32
N ALA A 179 -12.53 22.44 -10.18
CA ALA A 179 -12.53 23.90 -10.12
C ALA A 179 -11.86 24.41 -8.84
N VAL A 180 -11.24 25.59 -8.92
CA VAL A 180 -10.61 26.29 -7.79
C VAL A 180 -11.11 27.74 -7.75
N ASN A 181 -11.64 28.19 -6.62
CA ASN A 181 -11.83 29.61 -6.39
C ASN A 181 -10.52 30.19 -5.85
N THR A 182 -9.72 30.85 -6.70
CA THR A 182 -8.39 31.39 -6.36
C THR A 182 -8.39 32.49 -5.29
N THR A 183 -9.55 33.09 -5.01
CA THR A 183 -9.72 34.11 -3.96
C THR A 183 -10.49 33.59 -2.74
N GLY A 184 -10.85 32.31 -2.74
CA GLY A 184 -11.56 31.67 -1.64
C GLY A 184 -10.68 31.50 -0.41
N THR A 185 -11.28 31.63 0.77
CA THR A 185 -10.62 31.34 2.04
C THR A 185 -10.49 29.83 2.23
N ASN A 186 -9.26 29.35 2.39
CA ASN A 186 -8.96 27.95 2.67
C ASN A 186 -8.76 27.69 4.17
N ARG A 187 -8.41 26.46 4.51
CA ARG A 187 -8.17 26.00 5.89
C ARG A 187 -6.97 26.67 6.57
N LEU A 188 -6.10 27.35 5.80
CA LEU A 188 -5.03 28.19 6.36
C LEU A 188 -5.56 29.52 6.91
N GLY A 189 -6.86 29.81 6.74
CA GLY A 189 -7.47 31.09 7.11
C GLY A 189 -7.11 32.24 6.16
N SER A 190 -6.52 31.91 5.00
CA SER A 190 -6.06 32.88 4.00
C SER A 190 -6.87 32.75 2.71
N ALA A 191 -7.09 33.88 2.03
CA ALA A 191 -7.78 33.94 0.74
C ALA A 191 -6.83 33.64 -0.43
N THR A 192 -6.14 32.50 -0.37
CA THR A 192 -5.15 32.04 -1.37
C THR A 192 -5.66 30.89 -2.24
N GLY A 193 -6.96 30.65 -2.18
CA GLY A 193 -7.66 29.74 -3.05
C GLY A 193 -8.13 28.48 -2.35
N CYS A 194 -9.29 27.97 -2.74
CA CYS A 194 -9.84 26.71 -2.27
C CYS A 194 -10.53 25.97 -3.42
N SER A 195 -10.63 24.65 -3.31
CA SER A 195 -11.46 23.86 -4.20
C SER A 195 -12.90 24.37 -4.17
N SER A 196 -13.54 24.46 -5.33
CA SER A 196 -14.87 25.07 -5.49
C SER A 196 -15.84 24.23 -6.32
N GLY A 197 -15.37 23.10 -6.85
CA GLY A 197 -16.17 22.20 -7.66
C GLY A 197 -15.56 20.81 -7.73
N TRP A 198 -16.40 19.85 -8.07
CA TRP A 198 -16.04 18.44 -8.22
C TRP A 198 -16.87 17.79 -9.31
N THR A 199 -16.38 16.65 -9.81
CA THR A 199 -17.09 15.79 -10.75
C THR A 199 -16.87 14.33 -10.40
N TRP A 200 -17.81 13.48 -10.81
CA TRP A 200 -17.64 12.03 -10.81
C TRP A 200 -16.91 11.60 -12.08
N GLU A 201 -15.64 11.26 -11.96
CA GLU A 201 -14.92 10.55 -13.02
C GLU A 201 -15.25 9.07 -12.94
N GLN A 202 -15.66 8.49 -14.07
CA GLN A 202 -16.02 7.08 -14.16
C GLN A 202 -14.79 6.25 -14.57
N ASP A 203 -14.77 4.98 -14.18
CA ASP A 203 -13.73 4.01 -14.57
C ASP A 203 -12.28 4.43 -14.23
N CYS A 204 -12.07 5.21 -13.17
CA CYS A 204 -10.71 5.55 -12.72
C CYS A 204 -9.98 4.30 -12.22
N LYS A 205 -8.92 3.89 -12.93
CA LYS A 205 -8.08 2.74 -12.54
C LYS A 205 -6.93 3.10 -11.62
N ILE A 206 -6.46 4.35 -11.69
CA ILE A 206 -5.38 4.88 -10.88
C ILE A 206 -5.76 6.24 -10.31
N CYS A 207 -5.33 6.55 -9.09
CA CYS A 207 -5.52 7.88 -8.53
C CYS A 207 -4.58 8.10 -7.35
N ALA A 208 -4.06 9.32 -7.20
CA ALA A 208 -3.30 9.68 -6.01
C ALA A 208 -4.13 9.44 -4.75
N LEU A 209 -3.44 9.14 -3.65
CA LEU A 209 -4.07 8.95 -2.36
C LEU A 209 -4.62 10.27 -1.82
N SER A 210 -5.69 10.21 -1.04
CA SER A 210 -6.17 11.36 -0.26
C SER A 210 -5.59 11.38 1.16
N GLU A 211 -5.66 12.53 1.81
CA GLU A 211 -5.38 12.68 3.23
C GLU A 211 -6.23 11.76 4.08
N VAL A 212 -7.51 11.56 3.76
CA VAL A 212 -8.34 10.63 4.53
C VAL A 212 -7.90 9.18 4.33
N GLN A 213 -7.47 8.79 3.12
CA GLN A 213 -6.94 7.45 2.90
C GLN A 213 -5.63 7.21 3.67
N VAL A 214 -4.76 8.21 3.79
CA VAL A 214 -3.47 8.10 4.48
C VAL A 214 -3.60 8.29 6.00
N TYR A 215 -4.20 9.40 6.43
CA TYR A 215 -4.26 9.87 7.82
C TYR A 215 -5.59 9.59 8.52
N GLY A 216 -6.64 9.19 7.79
CA GLY A 216 -7.99 9.07 8.34
C GLY A 216 -8.66 10.41 8.66
N SER A 217 -8.05 11.53 8.27
CA SER A 217 -8.57 12.88 8.50
C SER A 217 -8.10 13.86 7.42
N ILE A 218 -8.79 14.98 7.31
CA ILE A 218 -8.43 16.12 6.45
C ILE A 218 -7.50 17.08 7.21
N VAL A 219 -6.21 17.05 6.91
CA VAL A 219 -5.22 17.91 7.60
C VAL A 219 -5.14 19.27 6.91
N TRP A 220 -4.98 19.27 5.58
CA TRP A 220 -4.72 20.46 4.77
C TRP A 220 -5.77 20.75 3.70
N SER A 221 -6.61 19.79 3.34
CA SER A 221 -7.69 19.96 2.35
C SER A 221 -8.48 21.26 2.57
N SER A 222 -8.64 22.00 1.48
CA SER A 222 -9.17 23.36 1.47
C SER A 222 -10.70 23.42 1.57
N SER A 223 -11.41 22.37 1.14
CA SER A 223 -12.88 22.29 1.23
C SER A 223 -13.42 20.86 1.10
N GLY A 224 -14.74 20.69 1.25
CA GLY A 224 -15.42 19.40 1.05
C GLY A 224 -15.40 18.87 -0.38
N TYR A 225 -14.96 19.67 -1.36
CA TYR A 225 -14.87 19.25 -2.76
C TYR A 225 -13.71 18.29 -3.05
N ASP A 226 -12.72 18.22 -2.15
CA ASP A 226 -11.54 17.38 -2.34
C ASP A 226 -11.72 15.97 -1.76
N THR A 227 -12.41 15.80 -0.64
CA THR A 227 -12.42 14.50 0.05
C THR A 227 -13.41 13.51 -0.54
N GLY A 228 -14.62 13.99 -0.88
CA GLY A 228 -15.63 13.25 -1.63
C GLY A 228 -15.85 11.78 -1.21
N GLU A 229 -15.36 10.87 -2.05
CA GLU A 229 -15.51 9.42 -2.00
C GLU A 229 -14.53 8.71 -1.05
N ALA A 230 -13.42 9.36 -0.72
CA ALA A 230 -12.39 8.80 0.14
C ALA A 230 -12.76 9.00 1.62
N CYS A 231 -13.78 8.29 2.09
CA CYS A 231 -14.35 8.48 3.41
C CYS A 231 -13.71 7.63 4.53
N ARG A 232 -12.59 6.94 4.25
CA ARG A 232 -11.93 6.07 5.21
C ARG A 232 -10.42 5.98 5.01
N GLN A 233 -9.71 5.75 6.12
CA GLN A 233 -8.30 5.35 6.09
C GLN A 233 -8.15 3.95 5.49
N LEU A 234 -7.11 3.75 4.67
CA LEU A 234 -6.76 2.42 4.14
C LEU A 234 -6.21 1.54 5.26
N ASP A 235 -6.48 0.25 5.17
CA ASP A 235 -6.20 -0.70 6.26
C ASP A 235 -4.70 -0.80 6.55
N VAL A 236 -3.86 -0.67 5.51
CA VAL A 236 -2.41 -0.60 5.67
C VAL A 236 -1.95 0.53 6.58
N PHE A 237 -2.59 1.71 6.52
CA PHE A 237 -2.21 2.86 7.36
C PHE A 237 -2.81 2.82 8.77
N ARG A 238 -3.67 1.83 9.06
CA ARG A 238 -4.11 1.51 10.42
C ARG A 238 -3.12 0.61 11.15
N VAL A 239 -2.22 -0.05 10.41
CA VAL A 239 -1.22 -0.99 10.94
C VAL A 239 0.18 -0.40 10.87
N TYR A 240 0.51 0.30 9.79
CA TYR A 240 1.82 0.88 9.54
C TYR A 240 1.73 2.40 9.42
N ASN A 241 2.75 3.10 9.88
CA ASN A 241 2.88 4.53 9.60
C ASN A 241 3.13 4.72 8.10
N HIS A 242 2.69 5.86 7.53
CA HIS A 242 2.87 6.08 6.09
C HIS A 242 4.35 6.12 5.68
N THR A 243 5.25 6.53 6.58
CA THR A 243 6.71 6.50 6.34
C THR A 243 7.26 5.09 6.21
N GLU A 244 6.61 4.08 6.81
CA GLU A 244 7.02 2.68 6.65
C GLU A 244 6.58 2.12 5.29
N ILE A 245 5.57 2.71 4.67
CA ILE A 245 5.03 2.32 3.36
C ILE A 245 5.74 3.08 2.23
N PHE A 246 5.87 4.40 2.35
CA PHE A 246 6.46 5.25 1.32
C PHE A 246 7.97 5.38 1.41
N GLY A 247 8.58 5.06 2.56
CA GLY A 247 10.00 5.32 2.78
C GLY A 247 10.34 6.80 2.62
N ASN A 248 11.28 7.10 1.72
CA ASN A 248 11.75 8.46 1.43
C ASN A 248 11.03 9.12 0.23
N GLU A 249 9.98 8.49 -0.28
CA GLU A 249 9.23 9.02 -1.42
C GLU A 249 8.34 10.20 -0.96
N TYR A 250 7.70 10.21 0.19
CA TYR A 250 6.90 11.39 0.59
C TYR A 250 5.89 11.87 -0.51
N PRO A 251 4.93 11.02 -0.92
CA PRO A 251 4.14 11.26 -2.12
C PRO A 251 3.19 12.45 -1.97
N TRP A 252 2.89 13.06 -3.11
CA TRP A 252 1.83 14.04 -3.24
C TRP A 252 0.45 13.38 -3.14
N LEU A 253 -0.49 14.09 -2.54
CA LEU A 253 -1.86 13.68 -2.35
C LEU A 253 -2.77 14.47 -3.27
N ARG A 254 -3.98 13.95 -3.52
CA ARG A 254 -4.95 14.58 -4.41
C ARG A 254 -5.65 15.81 -3.80
N ASP A 255 -5.46 16.07 -2.52
CA ASP A 255 -6.17 17.12 -1.78
C ASP A 255 -5.59 18.51 -2.11
N VAL A 256 -6.46 19.40 -2.59
CA VAL A 256 -6.16 20.81 -2.87
C VAL A 256 -6.06 21.58 -1.54
N VAL A 257 -4.95 22.28 -1.32
CA VAL A 257 -4.73 23.10 -0.12
C VAL A 257 -4.93 24.59 -0.44
N SER A 258 -4.44 25.01 -1.60
CA SER A 258 -4.62 26.34 -2.15
C SER A 258 -4.61 26.31 -3.68
N ALA A 259 -4.71 27.47 -4.33
CA ALA A 259 -4.53 27.54 -5.79
C ALA A 259 -3.17 26.97 -6.24
N SER A 260 -2.10 27.24 -5.48
CA SER A 260 -0.74 26.82 -5.78
C SER A 260 -0.27 25.57 -5.04
N ASP A 261 -0.94 25.16 -3.97
CA ASP A 261 -0.45 24.12 -3.06
C ASP A 261 -1.35 22.89 -3.01
N ALA A 262 -0.72 21.72 -2.96
CA ALA A 262 -1.39 20.44 -2.72
C ALA A 262 -0.80 19.76 -1.48
N ALA A 263 -1.57 18.85 -0.88
CA ALA A 263 -1.15 18.11 0.29
C ALA A 263 -0.07 17.08 -0.07
N ARG A 264 0.79 16.77 0.89
CA ARG A 264 1.91 15.84 0.73
C ARG A 264 2.14 15.05 2.00
N ALA A 265 2.33 13.75 1.85
CA ALA A 265 2.70 12.91 2.98
C ALA A 265 4.21 13.01 3.22
N TYR A 266 4.65 13.68 4.29
CA TYR A 266 6.06 14.02 4.51
C TYR A 266 6.81 13.01 5.40
N GLY A 267 8.13 13.18 5.50
CA GLY A 267 8.97 12.45 6.43
C GLY A 267 8.55 12.63 7.89
N HIS A 268 9.04 11.72 8.74
CA HIS A 268 8.78 11.69 10.18
C HIS A 268 7.30 11.60 10.59
N GLY A 269 6.43 11.10 9.71
CA GLY A 269 5.01 10.94 10.02
C GLY A 269 4.18 12.22 9.86
N GLY A 270 4.76 13.30 9.34
CA GLY A 270 4.04 14.57 9.14
C GLY A 270 3.18 14.60 7.88
N ALA A 271 2.10 15.39 7.91
CA ALA A 271 1.40 15.89 6.74
C ALA A 271 1.88 17.32 6.46
N ILE A 272 2.24 17.65 5.23
CA ILE A 272 2.61 19.02 4.82
C ILE A 272 1.83 19.43 3.57
N TYR A 273 1.98 20.69 3.19
CA TYR A 273 1.56 21.21 1.89
C TYR A 273 2.73 21.96 1.26
N THR A 274 2.79 21.98 -0.07
CA THR A 274 3.81 22.73 -0.81
C THR A 274 3.35 22.98 -2.23
N ALA A 275 3.95 23.97 -2.89
CA ALA A 275 3.85 24.12 -4.33
C ALA A 275 4.62 22.98 -5.01
N ALA A 276 4.10 22.45 -6.12
CA ALA A 276 4.76 21.38 -6.85
C ALA A 276 5.92 21.93 -7.69
N SER A 277 6.98 22.41 -7.04
CA SER A 277 8.27 22.66 -7.65
C SER A 277 9.20 21.47 -7.39
N LEU A 278 9.75 20.84 -8.44
CA LEU A 278 10.55 19.60 -8.38
C LEU A 278 9.77 18.40 -7.82
N ALA A 279 8.62 18.13 -8.40
CA ALA A 279 7.70 17.13 -7.90
C ALA A 279 8.11 15.74 -8.38
N LEU A 280 8.90 15.02 -7.56
CA LEU A 280 9.46 13.71 -7.92
C LEU A 280 8.57 12.54 -7.52
N HIS A 281 8.04 12.59 -6.30
CA HIS A 281 7.62 11.38 -5.65
C HIS A 281 6.10 11.19 -5.69
N VAL A 282 5.67 10.00 -6.07
CA VAL A 282 4.26 9.70 -6.35
C VAL A 282 3.87 8.40 -5.67
N ALA A 283 2.63 8.35 -5.17
CA ALA A 283 1.99 7.10 -4.82
C ALA A 283 0.53 7.17 -5.24
N ALA A 284 0.02 6.07 -5.77
CA ALA A 284 -1.36 5.98 -6.21
C ALA A 284 -2.01 4.67 -5.77
N LEU A 285 -3.33 4.71 -5.61
CA LEU A 285 -4.15 3.53 -5.37
C LEU A 285 -4.63 2.98 -6.71
N ILE A 286 -4.48 1.67 -6.88
CA ILE A 286 -5.09 0.87 -7.94
C ILE A 286 -5.89 -0.27 -7.30
N LEU A 287 -6.87 -0.80 -8.03
CA LEU A 287 -7.65 -1.96 -7.60
C LEU A 287 -7.30 -3.17 -8.48
N PHE A 288 -6.78 -4.22 -7.85
CA PHE A 288 -6.36 -5.46 -8.50
C PHE A 288 -7.35 -6.60 -8.20
N LYS A 289 -7.71 -7.39 -9.20
CA LYS A 289 -8.63 -8.54 -9.09
C LYS A 289 -7.99 -9.86 -9.50
#